data_AF-A0A6A4PGL7-F1
#
_entry.id   AF-A0A6A4PGL7-F1
#
_cell.length_a   1.000
_cell.length_b   1.000
_cell.length_c   1.000
_cell.angle_alpha   90.00
_cell.angle_beta   90.00
_cell.angle_gamma   90.00
#
_symmetry.space_group_name_H-M   'P 1'
#
loop_
_entity.id
_entity.type
_entity.pdbx_description
1 polymer ?
#
loop_
_entity_poly.entity_id
_entity_poly.type
_entity_poly.pdbx_seq_one_letter_code
_entity_poly.pdbx_strand_id
1 'polypeptide(L)'
;MWLYLIAISISHNFLAPLIFSPLPSDFTDNRSRWKRNFACLREPQGRERKGWMIMVHDLSGSPVAAASMVTPFVPSPGSDRVSRSNPGAWLILRPNGDTMNSWKPWGRLKAWRERGPVDALGYKFELVIDINSGIPIAESRLSVKKGGQFCIDYQVMKDSGLSSRLPGEGFVMGSSVKGEGKVSKPIVQVGSHHVTCMADAALFVALSAAIDLSMDACRLFSHKLRKELCHEDQISSFIIDNCLK
;
A
#
# COMPACT_ATOMS: atom_id res chain seq x y z
N MET A 1 -14.97 -24.27 -6.78
CA MET A 1 -14.41 -23.31 -7.76
C MET A 1 -15.01 -21.96 -7.44
N TRP A 2 -14.31 -21.13 -6.67
CA TRP A 2 -14.87 -19.88 -6.18
C TRP A 2 -14.41 -18.74 -7.08
N LEU A 3 -15.26 -18.29 -7.99
CA LEU A 3 -15.08 -17.01 -8.68
C LEU A 3 -15.52 -15.92 -7.70
N TYR A 4 -14.56 -15.15 -7.18
CA TYR A 4 -14.87 -14.00 -6.33
C TYR A 4 -14.81 -12.73 -7.17
N LEU A 5 -15.97 -12.12 -7.39
CA LEU A 5 -16.07 -10.77 -7.91
C LEU A 5 -15.94 -9.81 -6.73
N ILE A 6 -14.94 -8.94 -6.80
CA ILE A 6 -14.62 -7.98 -5.74
C ILE A 6 -14.54 -6.60 -6.39
N ALA A 7 -15.19 -5.60 -5.78
CA ALA A 7 -15.10 -4.22 -6.22
C ALA A 7 -14.00 -3.49 -5.44
N ILE A 8 -13.08 -2.81 -6.14
CA ILE A 8 -12.08 -1.96 -5.50
C ILE A 8 -12.39 -0.49 -5.76
N SER A 9 -12.43 0.30 -4.69
CA SER A 9 -12.53 1.75 -4.75
C SER A 9 -11.23 2.36 -4.26
N ILE A 10 -10.69 3.33 -5.01
CA ILE A 10 -9.52 4.12 -4.62
C ILE A 10 -10.02 5.54 -4.35
N SER A 11 -9.80 6.02 -3.13
CA SER A 11 -10.14 7.38 -2.73
C SER A 11 -8.89 8.18 -2.34
N HIS A 12 -8.98 9.49 -2.54
CA HIS A 12 -8.00 10.47 -2.08
C HIS A 12 -8.55 11.20 -0.84
N ASN A 13 -7.70 11.39 0.17
CA ASN A 13 -7.99 12.15 1.38
C ASN A 13 -9.10 11.56 2.27
N PHE A 14 -8.75 10.58 3.10
CA PHE A 14 -9.47 10.39 4.36
C PHE A 14 -8.75 11.15 5.48
N LEU A 15 -9.51 11.96 6.22
CA LEU A 15 -9.09 12.50 7.51
C LEU A 15 -8.82 11.34 8.47
N ALA A 16 -7.55 10.93 8.52
CA ALA A 16 -7.06 9.93 9.46
C ALA A 16 -7.22 10.27 10.98
N PRO A 17 -7.63 11.47 11.48
CA PRO A 17 -7.76 11.64 12.92
C PRO A 17 -8.98 10.97 13.55
N LEU A 18 -10.03 10.62 12.80
CA LEU A 18 -11.34 10.32 13.43
C LEU A 18 -11.62 8.85 13.75
N ILE A 19 -10.69 7.93 13.49
CA ILE A 19 -10.87 6.51 13.90
C ILE A 19 -10.00 6.16 15.14
N PHE A 20 -9.10 7.05 15.55
CA PHE A 20 -8.31 6.89 16.77
C PHE A 20 -8.28 8.18 17.59
N SER A 21 -9.17 8.32 18.57
CA SER A 21 -8.88 8.99 19.86
C SER A 21 -10.07 8.92 20.83
N PRO A 22 -9.77 8.95 22.15
CA PRO A 22 -10.07 10.17 22.89
C PRO A 22 -8.82 10.87 23.47
N LEU A 23 -8.89 12.20 23.46
CA LEU A 23 -7.96 13.27 23.90
C LEU A 23 -7.85 13.39 25.45
N PRO A 24 -6.91 14.18 26.05
CA PRO A 24 -6.89 15.66 26.07
C PRO A 24 -5.52 16.27 25.65
N SER A 25 -5.45 17.24 24.73
CA SER A 25 -5.64 18.70 24.86
C SER A 25 -4.64 19.36 25.82
N ASP A 26 -3.61 19.96 25.24
CA ASP A 26 -3.19 21.35 25.53
C ASP A 26 -1.97 21.71 24.66
N PHE A 27 -2.04 22.84 23.95
CA PHE A 27 -1.02 23.90 23.91
C PHE A 27 -1.42 24.95 22.87
N THR A 28 -2.14 25.95 23.38
CA THR A 28 -2.15 27.38 23.03
C THR A 28 -1.65 27.83 21.64
N ASP A 29 -2.61 28.27 20.82
CA ASP A 29 -2.45 29.15 19.66
C ASP A 29 -1.87 30.51 20.11
N ASN A 30 -0.80 30.98 19.46
CA ASN A 30 -0.43 32.38 19.54
C ASN A 30 0.04 32.90 18.18
N ARG A 31 -0.91 33.48 17.44
CA ARG A 31 -0.64 34.30 16.25
C ARG A 31 -0.13 35.67 16.67
N SER A 32 1.11 35.99 16.33
CA SER A 32 1.47 37.37 15.98
C SER A 32 2.64 37.47 15.00
N ARG A 33 2.28 37.74 13.74
CA ARG A 33 2.79 38.83 12.89
C ARG A 33 4.32 39.05 12.89
N TRP A 34 4.99 38.49 11.87
CA TRP A 34 6.01 39.24 11.13
C TRP A 34 5.92 38.94 9.62
N LYS A 35 5.29 39.86 8.88
CA LYS A 35 5.53 39.99 7.44
C LYS A 35 6.84 40.74 7.26
N ARG A 36 7.84 40.13 6.63
CA ARG A 36 8.83 40.82 5.79
C ARG A 36 9.14 39.98 4.56
N ASN A 37 9.18 40.67 3.44
CA ASN A 37 9.26 40.16 2.08
C ASN A 37 10.64 39.56 1.78
N PHE A 38 10.65 38.35 1.23
CA PHE A 38 11.65 37.95 0.24
C PHE A 38 10.90 37.39 -0.96
N ALA A 39 11.00 38.11 -2.08
CA ALA A 39 10.70 37.56 -3.38
C ALA A 39 11.76 36.49 -3.73
N CYS A 40 11.36 35.52 -4.55
CA CYS A 40 12.15 34.42 -5.11
C CYS A 40 12.20 33.12 -4.31
N LEU A 41 11.07 32.40 -4.32
CA LEU A 41 10.97 31.03 -4.83
C LEU A 41 9.46 30.74 -4.87
N ARG A 42 8.91 30.44 -6.05
CA ARG A 42 7.63 29.73 -6.08
C ARG A 42 7.87 28.42 -5.33
N GLU A 43 7.45 28.33 -4.07
CA GLU A 43 7.24 27.05 -3.41
C GLU A 43 6.28 26.26 -4.31
N PRO A 44 6.70 25.13 -4.92
CA PRO A 44 5.76 24.29 -5.64
C PRO A 44 4.88 23.63 -4.59
N GLN A 45 3.63 24.08 -4.48
CA GLN A 45 2.57 23.35 -3.79
C GLN A 45 2.62 21.87 -4.24
N GLY A 46 2.78 20.95 -3.29
CA GLY A 46 2.46 19.53 -3.46
C GLY A 46 3.50 18.63 -4.13
N ARG A 47 4.72 18.52 -3.57
CA ARG A 47 5.66 17.43 -3.92
C ARG A 47 5.46 16.16 -3.06
N GLU A 48 4.27 15.93 -2.54
CA GLU A 48 3.97 14.76 -1.70
C GLU A 48 2.77 14.02 -2.27
N ARG A 49 2.83 12.68 -2.30
CA ARG A 49 1.69 11.83 -2.65
C ARG A 49 1.15 11.26 -1.34
N LYS A 50 -0.01 11.77 -0.92
CA LYS A 50 -0.61 11.51 0.40
C LYS A 50 -2.02 10.93 0.28
N GLY A 51 -2.46 10.26 1.34
CA GLY A 51 -3.88 10.06 1.63
C GLY A 51 -4.60 9.09 0.71
N TRP A 52 -3.92 8.16 0.03
CA TRP A 52 -4.59 7.13 -0.76
C TRP A 52 -5.13 6.05 0.16
N MET A 53 -6.37 5.65 -0.11
CA MET A 53 -7.00 4.50 0.52
C MET A 53 -7.64 3.63 -0.55
N ILE A 54 -7.41 2.33 -0.41
CA ILE A 54 -7.98 1.29 -1.25
C ILE A 54 -9.00 0.56 -0.39
N MET A 55 -10.24 0.52 -0.84
CA MET A 55 -11.33 -0.19 -0.17
C MET A 55 -11.80 -1.33 -1.04
N VAL A 56 -11.83 -2.53 -0.46
CA VAL A 56 -12.22 -3.76 -1.13
C VAL A 56 -13.58 -4.16 -0.59
N HIS A 57 -14.58 -4.22 -1.47
CA HIS A 57 -15.96 -4.55 -1.11
C HIS A 57 -16.36 -5.91 -1.66
N ASP A 58 -17.20 -6.62 -0.91
CA ASP A 58 -17.92 -7.78 -1.42
C ASP A 58 -19.08 -7.36 -2.35
N LEU A 59 -19.82 -8.36 -2.84
CA LEU A 59 -20.97 -8.14 -3.71
C LEU A 59 -22.16 -7.46 -3.02
N SER A 60 -22.21 -7.46 -1.68
CA SER A 60 -23.21 -6.71 -0.92
C SER A 60 -22.86 -5.24 -0.77
N GLY A 61 -21.64 -4.84 -1.15
CA GLY A 61 -21.09 -3.50 -0.90
C GLY A 61 -20.48 -3.37 0.49
N SER A 62 -20.32 -4.47 1.24
CA SER A 62 -19.69 -4.44 2.57
C SER A 62 -18.17 -4.41 2.44
N PRO A 63 -17.46 -3.54 3.19
CA PRO A 63 -16.00 -3.46 3.13
C PRO A 63 -15.37 -4.69 3.81
N VAL A 64 -14.62 -5.47 3.05
CA VAL A 64 -14.02 -6.75 3.49
C VAL A 64 -12.50 -6.70 3.65
N ALA A 65 -11.83 -5.71 3.05
CA ALA A 65 -10.43 -5.39 3.29
C ALA A 65 -10.14 -3.94 2.89
N ALA A 66 -9.04 -3.38 3.40
CA ALA A 66 -8.57 -2.07 2.98
C ALA A 66 -7.04 -2.00 2.94
N ALA A 67 -6.50 -1.06 2.16
CA ALA A 67 -5.11 -0.65 2.24
C ALA A 67 -5.05 0.87 2.37
N SER A 68 -4.46 1.37 3.46
CA SER A 68 -4.38 2.80 3.77
C SER A 68 -2.94 3.27 3.75
N MET A 69 -2.67 4.38 3.06
CA MET A 69 -1.35 5.00 3.06
C MET A 69 -1.08 5.66 4.43
N VAL A 70 -0.16 5.10 5.20
CA VAL A 70 0.21 5.57 6.54
C VAL A 70 1.50 6.39 6.55
N THR A 71 2.36 6.22 5.55
CA THR A 71 3.53 7.06 5.35
C THR A 71 3.49 7.60 3.93
N PRO A 72 3.43 8.93 3.75
CA PRO A 72 3.33 9.52 2.44
C PRO A 72 4.59 9.25 1.61
N PHE A 73 4.41 9.16 0.29
CA PHE A 73 5.55 9.08 -0.62
C PHE A 73 6.05 10.49 -0.85
N VAL A 74 7.28 10.76 -0.42
CA VAL A 74 7.93 12.08 -0.50
C VAL A 74 9.35 11.93 -1.03
N PRO A 75 9.86 12.90 -1.81
CA PRO A 75 11.23 12.86 -2.30
C PRO A 75 12.21 13.08 -1.14
N SER A 76 13.36 12.40 -1.19
CA SER A 76 14.45 12.67 -0.26
C SER A 76 15.09 14.03 -0.53
N PRO A 77 15.66 14.70 0.48
CA PRO A 77 16.34 15.99 0.31
C PRO A 77 17.41 15.90 -0.80
N GLY A 78 17.41 16.87 -1.72
CA GLY A 78 18.34 16.91 -2.85
C GLY A 78 18.06 15.90 -3.98
N SER A 79 16.92 15.21 -3.94
CA SER A 79 16.50 14.21 -4.93
C SER A 79 15.03 14.41 -5.32
N ASP A 80 14.61 13.76 -6.39
CA ASP A 80 13.21 13.64 -6.81
C ASP A 80 12.67 12.21 -6.60
N ARG A 81 13.34 11.42 -5.76
CA ARG A 81 13.05 10.01 -5.50
C ARG A 81 12.66 9.74 -4.05
N VAL A 82 11.72 8.82 -3.87
CA VAL A 82 11.48 8.15 -2.58
C VAL A 82 12.64 7.20 -2.32
N SER A 83 13.41 7.42 -1.27
CA SER A 83 14.59 6.59 -0.97
C SER A 83 14.27 5.48 0.01
N ARG A 84 15.17 4.50 0.12
CA ARG A 84 15.07 3.42 1.11
C ARG A 84 15.10 3.93 2.56
N SER A 85 15.74 5.07 2.82
CA SER A 85 15.80 5.66 4.18
C SER A 85 14.51 6.39 4.56
N ASN A 86 13.67 6.76 3.59
CA ASN A 86 12.36 7.36 3.82
C ASN A 86 11.32 6.73 2.87
N PRO A 87 10.95 5.44 3.08
CA PRO A 87 10.03 4.74 2.21
C PRO A 87 8.60 5.19 2.47
N GLY A 88 7.78 5.26 1.42
CA GLY A 88 6.34 5.35 1.58
C GLY A 88 5.80 4.02 2.11
N ALA A 89 4.68 4.06 2.83
CA ALA A 89 4.13 2.88 3.47
C ALA A 89 2.62 2.81 3.44
N TRP A 90 2.14 1.59 3.27
CA TRP A 90 0.74 1.19 3.34
C TRP A 90 0.52 0.26 4.52
N LEU A 91 -0.65 0.38 5.13
CA LEU A 91 -1.15 -0.54 6.14
C LEU A 91 -2.32 -1.31 5.51
N ILE A 92 -2.19 -2.63 5.46
CA ILE A 92 -3.25 -3.53 5.01
C ILE A 92 -4.11 -3.86 6.22
N LEU A 93 -5.41 -3.67 6.08
CA LEU A 93 -6.38 -3.69 7.14
C LEU A 93 -7.44 -4.77 6.86
N ARG A 94 -7.79 -5.51 7.91
CA ARG A 94 -8.96 -6.40 7.94
C ARG A 94 -10.06 -5.79 8.81
N PRO A 95 -11.33 -6.01 8.48
CA PRO A 95 -12.42 -5.69 9.40
C PRO A 95 -12.28 -6.50 10.68
N ASN A 96 -12.60 -5.89 11.82
CA ASN A 96 -12.62 -6.52 13.13
C ASN A 96 -14.06 -6.79 13.54
N GLY A 97 -14.36 -8.06 13.85
CA GLY A 97 -15.73 -8.60 13.88
C GLY A 97 -16.64 -8.09 15.00
N ASP A 98 -16.10 -7.34 15.97
CA ASP A 98 -16.78 -7.08 17.23
C ASP A 98 -17.44 -5.67 17.29
N THR A 99 -17.05 -4.74 16.42
CA THR A 99 -17.68 -3.40 16.35
C THR A 99 -17.80 -2.92 14.91
N MET A 100 -18.96 -2.32 14.58
CA MET A 100 -19.17 -1.63 13.30
C MET A 100 -18.00 -0.64 13.06
N ASN A 101 -17.23 -0.91 12.00
CA ASN A 101 -16.14 -0.07 11.49
C ASN A 101 -14.79 -0.12 12.23
N SER A 102 -14.54 -1.10 13.11
CA SER A 102 -13.16 -1.27 13.61
C SER A 102 -12.28 -2.00 12.57
N TRP A 103 -11.13 -1.39 12.26
CA TRP A 103 -10.13 -1.94 11.35
C TRP A 103 -8.93 -2.44 12.15
N LYS A 104 -8.49 -3.68 11.89
CA LYS A 104 -7.29 -4.26 12.51
C LYS A 104 -6.15 -4.31 11.49
N PRO A 105 -4.94 -3.87 11.83
CA PRO A 105 -3.78 -4.02 10.97
C PRO A 105 -3.45 -5.50 10.77
N TRP A 106 -3.24 -5.89 9.51
CA TRP A 106 -2.77 -7.22 9.12
C TRP A 106 -1.32 -7.20 8.69
N GLY A 107 -0.92 -6.22 7.87
CA GLY A 107 0.43 -6.14 7.34
C GLY A 107 0.82 -4.73 6.93
N ARG A 108 2.12 -4.48 6.85
CA ARG A 108 2.70 -3.20 6.44
C ARG A 108 3.55 -3.38 5.20
N LEU A 109 3.20 -2.70 4.11
CA LEU A 109 3.99 -2.64 2.89
C LEU A 109 4.77 -1.34 2.85
N LYS A 110 6.10 -1.42 2.78
CA LYS A 110 6.99 -0.28 2.51
C LYS A 110 7.46 -0.35 1.07
N ALA A 111 7.56 0.80 0.41
CA ALA A 111 8.04 0.90 -0.96
C ALA A 111 8.88 2.15 -1.20
N TRP A 112 9.90 2.03 -2.05
CA TRP A 112 10.82 3.09 -2.41
C TRP A 112 11.39 2.87 -3.81
N ARG A 113 11.98 3.91 -4.40
CA ARG A 113 12.69 3.80 -5.69
C ARG A 113 14.17 3.62 -5.45
N GLU A 114 14.71 2.49 -5.88
CA GLU A 114 16.13 2.23 -5.86
C GLU A 114 16.80 2.66 -7.16
N ARG A 115 18.00 3.21 -7.01
CA ARG A 115 18.85 3.60 -8.13
C ARG A 115 19.64 2.38 -8.61
N GLY A 116 19.64 2.14 -9.91
CA GLY A 116 20.42 1.10 -10.55
C GLY A 116 20.62 1.38 -12.04
N PRO A 117 21.26 0.47 -12.81
CA PRO A 117 21.35 0.57 -14.27
C PRO A 117 19.97 0.71 -14.92
N VAL A 118 18.98 0.03 -14.33
CA VAL A 118 17.56 0.29 -14.51
C VAL A 118 16.98 0.53 -13.13
N ASP A 119 16.32 1.66 -12.93
CA ASP A 119 15.62 1.96 -11.68
C ASP A 119 14.64 0.82 -11.33
N ALA A 120 14.57 0.52 -10.03
CA ALA A 120 13.72 -0.53 -9.49
C ALA A 120 12.83 0.01 -8.37
N LEU A 121 11.62 -0.54 -8.23
CA LEU A 121 10.81 -0.36 -7.04
C LEU A 121 11.28 -1.40 -6.02
N GLY A 122 11.92 -0.94 -4.95
CA GLY A 122 12.16 -1.78 -3.79
C GLY A 122 10.89 -1.85 -2.95
N TYR A 123 10.61 -3.03 -2.41
CA TYR A 123 9.49 -3.22 -1.50
C TYR A 123 9.88 -4.11 -0.32
N LYS A 124 9.21 -3.92 0.81
CA LYS A 124 9.30 -4.77 1.99
C LYS A 124 7.92 -4.91 2.63
N PHE A 125 7.43 -6.13 2.75
CA PHE A 125 6.17 -6.45 3.41
C PHE A 125 6.43 -7.14 4.76
N GLU A 126 5.80 -6.61 5.79
CA GLU A 126 5.93 -7.05 7.18
C GLU A 126 4.54 -7.46 7.70
N LEU A 127 4.41 -8.67 8.26
CA LEU A 127 3.20 -9.07 8.98
C LEU A 127 3.19 -8.37 10.35
N VAL A 128 2.09 -7.69 10.69
CA VAL A 128 1.98 -6.93 11.93
C VAL A 128 1.70 -7.89 13.09
N ILE A 129 2.55 -7.85 14.12
CA ILE A 129 2.34 -8.57 15.40
C ILE A 129 1.83 -7.60 16.46
N ASP A 130 2.44 -6.42 16.50
CA ASP A 130 2.12 -5.32 17.41
C ASP A 130 2.22 -3.99 16.65
N ILE A 131 1.68 -2.91 17.22
CA ILE A 131 1.54 -1.58 16.59
C ILE A 131 2.87 -1.08 16.00
N ASN A 132 4.00 -1.42 16.64
CA ASN A 132 5.33 -0.99 16.24
C ASN A 132 6.25 -2.12 15.75
N SER A 133 5.78 -3.38 15.74
CA SER A 133 6.61 -4.53 15.38
C SER A 133 5.95 -5.47 14.38
N GLY A 134 6.73 -5.93 13.42
CA GLY A 134 6.28 -6.87 12.41
C GLY A 134 7.41 -7.75 11.91
N ILE A 135 7.05 -8.93 11.40
CA ILE A 135 7.99 -9.88 10.82
C ILE A 135 8.06 -9.62 9.32
N PRO A 136 9.25 -9.37 8.73
CA PRO A 136 9.38 -9.26 7.28
C PRO A 136 9.13 -10.62 6.63
N ILE A 137 8.17 -10.69 5.73
CA ILE A 137 7.81 -11.93 5.01
C ILE A 137 8.08 -11.85 3.51
N ALA A 138 8.32 -10.65 2.97
CA ALA A 138 8.77 -10.47 1.59
C ALA A 138 9.58 -9.18 1.46
N GLU A 139 10.75 -9.25 0.82
CA GLU A 139 11.54 -8.08 0.44
C GLU A 139 12.19 -8.36 -0.91
N SER A 140 11.95 -7.51 -1.90
CA SER A 140 12.57 -7.66 -3.23
C SER A 140 12.47 -6.36 -4.04
N ARG A 141 12.75 -6.46 -5.34
CA ARG A 141 12.84 -5.35 -6.29
C ARG A 141 12.09 -5.70 -7.57
N LEU A 142 11.34 -4.74 -8.11
CA LEU A 142 10.63 -4.85 -9.38
C LEU A 142 11.17 -3.81 -10.37
N SER A 143 11.31 -4.16 -11.65
CA SER A 143 11.78 -3.20 -12.65
C SER A 143 10.75 -2.08 -12.82
N VAL A 144 11.16 -0.81 -12.69
CA VAL A 144 10.23 0.31 -12.88
C VAL A 144 9.75 0.39 -14.34
N LYS A 145 10.58 -0.01 -15.31
CA LYS A 145 10.23 0.01 -16.74
C LYS A 145 9.36 -1.16 -17.18
N LYS A 146 9.72 -2.37 -16.73
CA LYS A 146 9.07 -3.62 -17.17
C LYS A 146 7.94 -4.06 -16.24
N GLY A 147 7.99 -3.69 -14.97
CA GLY A 147 7.20 -4.30 -13.91
C GLY A 147 7.80 -5.63 -13.45
N GLY A 148 6.97 -6.55 -12.99
CA GLY A 148 7.37 -7.89 -12.58
C GLY A 148 6.26 -8.63 -11.84
N GLN A 149 6.66 -9.60 -11.02
CA GLN A 149 5.77 -10.37 -10.15
C GLN A 149 6.16 -10.10 -8.70
N PHE A 150 5.20 -9.64 -7.91
CA PHE A 150 5.31 -9.58 -6.46
C PHE A 150 4.89 -10.94 -5.90
N CYS A 151 5.75 -11.59 -5.12
CA CYS A 151 5.46 -12.91 -4.55
C CYS A 151 5.74 -12.95 -3.05
N ILE A 152 4.95 -13.74 -2.33
CA ILE A 152 5.19 -14.11 -0.94
C ILE A 152 5.23 -15.65 -0.88
N ASP A 153 6.33 -16.18 -0.37
CA ASP A 153 6.56 -17.62 -0.23
C ASP A 153 7.06 -17.90 1.20
N TYR A 154 6.41 -18.87 1.86
CA TYR A 154 6.72 -19.26 3.22
C TYR A 154 8.07 -19.99 3.35
N GLN A 155 8.57 -20.64 2.30
CA GLN A 155 9.87 -21.31 2.34
C GLN A 155 11.01 -20.31 2.53
N VAL A 156 10.93 -19.16 1.87
CA VAL A 156 11.88 -18.04 2.03
C VAL A 156 11.87 -17.49 3.47
N MET A 157 10.72 -17.60 4.15
CA MET A 157 10.58 -17.25 5.57
C MET A 157 11.18 -18.31 6.51
N LYS A 158 11.07 -19.60 6.16
CA LYS A 158 11.67 -20.68 6.94
C LYS A 158 13.20 -20.59 6.92
N ASP A 159 13.79 -20.35 5.76
CA ASP A 159 15.24 -20.27 5.56
C ASP A 159 15.89 -19.06 6.25
N SER A 160 15.10 -18.01 6.55
CA SER A 160 15.55 -16.82 7.27
C SER A 160 15.45 -16.94 8.81
N GLY A 161 15.18 -18.14 9.34
CA GLY A 161 15.17 -18.40 10.79
C GLY A 161 13.92 -17.88 11.52
N LEU A 162 12.92 -17.40 10.78
CA LEU A 162 11.65 -16.91 11.31
C LEU A 162 10.59 -18.02 11.44
N SER A 163 10.96 -19.26 11.05
CA SER A 163 10.12 -20.45 10.97
C SER A 163 9.38 -20.84 12.26
N SER A 164 9.84 -20.43 13.44
CA SER A 164 9.25 -20.86 14.71
C SER A 164 8.02 -20.04 15.12
N ARG A 165 7.71 -18.93 14.43
CA ARG A 165 6.72 -17.95 14.91
C ARG A 165 5.38 -17.95 14.19
N LEU A 166 5.25 -18.60 13.03
CA LEU A 166 4.00 -18.56 12.26
C LEU A 166 3.75 -19.92 11.56
N PRO A 167 2.57 -20.55 11.71
CA PRO A 167 2.23 -21.80 11.02
C PRO A 167 1.97 -21.57 9.52
N GLY A 168 2.66 -22.29 8.64
CA GLY A 168 2.43 -22.24 7.19
C GLY A 168 3.51 -22.94 6.37
N GLU A 169 3.16 -23.42 5.17
CA GLU A 169 4.09 -24.01 4.21
C GLU A 169 3.72 -23.61 2.77
N GLY A 170 4.72 -23.30 1.94
CA GLY A 170 4.58 -23.13 0.49
C GLY A 170 4.21 -21.73 -0.01
N PHE A 171 3.69 -21.70 -1.24
CA PHE A 171 3.30 -20.48 -1.96
C PHE A 171 2.09 -19.80 -1.31
N VAL A 172 2.24 -18.52 -0.95
CA VAL A 172 1.17 -17.74 -0.32
C VAL A 172 0.42 -16.93 -1.36
N MET A 173 1.12 -16.04 -2.06
CA MET A 173 0.52 -15.22 -3.12
C MET A 173 1.52 -14.79 -4.18
N GLY A 174 0.99 -14.45 -5.35
CA GLY A 174 1.68 -13.82 -6.47
C GLY A 174 0.79 -12.72 -7.06
N SER A 175 1.39 -11.63 -7.52
CA SER A 175 0.67 -10.52 -8.14
C SER A 175 1.46 -9.88 -9.26
N SER A 176 0.83 -9.73 -10.43
CA SER A 176 1.47 -9.06 -11.56
C SER A 176 1.47 -7.54 -11.37
N VAL A 177 2.62 -6.91 -11.51
CA VAL A 177 2.77 -5.45 -11.43
C VAL A 177 3.28 -4.92 -12.77
N LYS A 178 2.60 -3.93 -13.35
CA LYS A 178 3.08 -3.28 -14.60
C LYS A 178 4.09 -2.18 -14.27
N GLY A 179 4.95 -1.87 -15.24
CA GLY A 179 5.89 -0.75 -15.12
C GLY A 179 5.20 0.61 -15.04
N GLU A 180 5.92 1.61 -14.54
CA GLU A 180 5.39 2.96 -14.26
C GLU A 180 4.71 3.60 -15.49
N GLY A 181 3.64 4.35 -15.26
CA GLY A 181 2.92 5.08 -16.31
C GLY A 181 2.08 4.22 -17.25
N LYS A 182 1.94 2.92 -16.98
CA LYS A 182 1.02 2.02 -17.69
C LYS A 182 -0.23 1.78 -16.85
N VAL A 183 -1.39 1.66 -17.49
CA VAL A 183 -2.59 1.17 -16.82
C VAL A 183 -2.36 -0.29 -16.44
N SER A 184 -2.47 -0.57 -15.16
CA SER A 184 -2.23 -1.85 -14.53
C SER A 184 -3.54 -2.59 -14.29
N LYS A 185 -3.50 -3.91 -14.49
CA LYS A 185 -4.55 -4.86 -14.11
C LYS A 185 -3.88 -6.03 -13.38
N PRO A 186 -3.50 -5.87 -12.09
CA PRO A 186 -2.93 -6.94 -11.30
C PRO A 186 -3.78 -8.21 -11.35
N ILE A 187 -3.15 -9.30 -11.78
CA ILE A 187 -3.68 -10.66 -11.65
C ILE A 187 -3.12 -11.20 -10.34
N VAL A 188 -4.01 -11.61 -9.44
CA VAL A 188 -3.65 -12.10 -8.09
C VAL A 188 -3.83 -13.61 -8.04
N GLN A 189 -2.77 -14.31 -7.66
CA GLN A 189 -2.74 -15.75 -7.42
C GLN A 189 -2.53 -15.97 -5.93
N VAL A 190 -3.30 -16.88 -5.32
CA VAL A 190 -3.23 -17.15 -3.88
C VAL A 190 -3.26 -18.65 -3.64
N GLY A 191 -2.39 -19.15 -2.77
CA GLY A 191 -2.40 -20.54 -2.33
C GLY A 191 -3.70 -20.85 -1.56
N SER A 192 -4.40 -21.91 -1.96
CA SER A 192 -5.70 -22.30 -1.39
C SER A 192 -5.64 -22.52 0.13
N HIS A 193 -4.53 -23.05 0.64
CA HIS A 193 -4.30 -23.26 2.08
C HIS A 193 -4.30 -21.97 2.90
N HIS A 194 -4.06 -20.81 2.27
CA HIS A 194 -4.01 -19.50 2.92
C HIS A 194 -5.31 -18.71 2.78
N VAL A 195 -6.35 -19.28 2.16
CA VAL A 195 -7.66 -18.63 1.96
C VAL A 195 -8.75 -19.50 2.57
N THR A 196 -9.23 -19.10 3.76
CA THR A 196 -10.33 -19.80 4.44
C THR A 196 -11.66 -19.09 4.25
N CYS A 197 -11.63 -17.78 4.00
CA CYS A 197 -12.81 -16.95 3.79
C CYS A 197 -12.56 -15.86 2.73
N MET A 198 -13.63 -15.17 2.35
CA MET A 198 -13.55 -14.06 1.39
C MET A 198 -12.64 -12.92 1.88
N ALA A 199 -12.64 -12.62 3.18
CA ALA A 199 -11.81 -11.57 3.74
C ALA A 199 -10.30 -11.88 3.59
N ASP A 200 -9.91 -13.16 3.67
CA ASP A 200 -8.51 -13.56 3.45
C ASP A 200 -8.07 -13.28 2.00
N ALA A 201 -8.91 -13.66 1.02
CA ALA A 201 -8.65 -13.33 -0.38
C ALA A 201 -8.60 -11.81 -0.61
N ALA A 202 -9.52 -11.07 0.00
CA ALA A 202 -9.60 -9.61 -0.10
C ALA A 202 -8.34 -8.91 0.45
N LEU A 203 -7.67 -9.47 1.47
CA LEU A 203 -6.41 -8.93 1.99
C LEU A 203 -5.28 -8.99 0.95
N PHE A 204 -5.14 -10.12 0.25
CA PHE A 204 -4.14 -10.27 -0.80
C PHE A 204 -4.42 -9.37 -2.01
N VAL A 205 -5.69 -9.09 -2.27
CA VAL A 205 -6.15 -8.16 -3.30
C VAL A 205 -5.83 -6.71 -2.92
N ALA A 206 -6.13 -6.31 -1.68
CA ALA A 206 -5.76 -4.99 -1.15
C ALA A 206 -4.24 -4.77 -1.21
N LEU A 207 -3.45 -5.80 -0.81
CA LEU A 207 -1.99 -5.76 -0.89
C LEU A 207 -1.48 -5.66 -2.33
N SER A 208 -2.09 -6.40 -3.25
CA SER A 208 -1.78 -6.34 -4.69
C SER A 208 -2.03 -4.95 -5.28
N ALA A 209 -3.15 -4.33 -4.94
CA ALA A 209 -3.46 -2.97 -5.36
C ALA A 209 -2.48 -1.96 -4.75
N ALA A 210 -2.07 -2.15 -3.48
CA ALA A 210 -1.10 -1.27 -2.83
C ALA A 210 0.29 -1.32 -3.48
N ILE A 211 0.81 -2.52 -3.79
CA ILE A 211 2.12 -2.66 -4.47
C ILE A 211 2.07 -2.09 -5.90
N ASP A 212 0.95 -2.27 -6.58
CA ASP A 212 0.76 -1.75 -7.93
C ASP A 212 0.69 -0.21 -7.93
N LEU A 213 -0.09 0.39 -7.02
CA LEU A 213 -0.10 1.84 -6.83
C LEU A 213 1.26 2.39 -6.38
N SER A 214 2.06 1.61 -5.65
CA SER A 214 3.42 1.99 -5.28
C SER A 214 4.35 2.18 -6.49
N MET A 215 4.11 1.53 -7.63
CA MET A 215 4.86 1.83 -8.87
C MET A 215 4.66 3.27 -9.33
N ASP A 216 3.42 3.74 -9.30
CA ASP A 216 3.10 5.12 -9.65
C ASP A 216 3.49 6.09 -8.53
N ALA A 217 3.34 5.69 -7.26
CA ALA A 217 3.67 6.51 -6.10
C ALA A 217 5.18 6.72 -5.90
N CYS A 218 6.02 5.82 -6.42
CA CYS A 218 7.48 5.98 -6.42
C CYS A 218 8.03 6.57 -7.73
N ARG A 219 7.19 7.03 -8.67
CA ARG A 219 7.67 7.80 -9.84
C ARG A 219 8.45 9.03 -9.40
N LEU A 220 9.39 9.46 -10.23
CA LEU A 220 10.10 10.71 -9.99
C LEU A 220 9.11 11.86 -9.75
N PHE A 221 9.37 12.70 -8.75
CA PHE A 221 8.50 13.83 -8.41
C PHE A 221 8.57 14.97 -9.44
N SER A 222 9.57 14.92 -10.33
CA SER A 222 9.63 15.73 -11.55
C SER A 222 8.60 15.31 -12.59
N HIS A 223 8.03 14.10 -12.49
CA HIS A 223 7.00 13.58 -13.39
C HIS A 223 5.61 13.67 -12.75
N LYS A 224 4.61 14.04 -13.55
CA LYS A 224 3.20 14.02 -13.12
C LYS A 224 2.68 12.59 -13.01
N LEU A 225 1.81 12.35 -12.03
CA LEU A 225 1.01 11.13 -11.98
C LEU A 225 0.05 11.06 -13.18
N ARG A 226 -0.39 9.85 -13.51
CA ARG A 226 -1.45 9.66 -14.51
C ARG A 226 -2.74 10.32 -14.01
N LYS A 227 -3.52 10.91 -14.92
CA LYS A 227 -4.71 11.72 -14.57
C LYS A 227 -5.72 10.96 -13.71
N GLU A 228 -5.77 9.65 -13.91
CA GLU A 228 -6.60 8.72 -13.15
C GLU A 228 -6.34 8.80 -11.64
N LEU A 229 -5.06 8.85 -11.24
CA LEU A 229 -4.65 8.97 -9.83
C LEU A 229 -4.62 10.42 -9.33
N CYS A 230 -5.24 11.33 -10.05
CA CYS A 230 -5.35 12.74 -9.68
C CYS A 230 -6.81 13.16 -9.42
N HIS A 231 -7.79 12.29 -9.66
CA HIS A 231 -9.21 12.57 -9.48
C HIS A 231 -9.73 11.82 -8.25
N GLU A 232 -10.69 12.44 -7.54
CA GLU A 232 -11.06 12.11 -6.16
C GLU A 232 -11.84 10.79 -6.03
N ASP A 233 -12.45 10.31 -7.12
CA ASP A 233 -13.25 9.07 -7.15
C ASP A 233 -12.84 8.16 -8.31
N GLN A 234 -12.07 7.10 -8.03
CA GLN A 234 -11.82 6.02 -8.98
C GLN A 234 -12.28 4.68 -8.44
N ILE A 235 -13.39 4.17 -9.00
CA ILE A 235 -13.78 2.77 -8.83
C ILE A 235 -12.99 1.96 -9.87
N SER A 236 -12.04 1.16 -9.41
CA SER A 236 -11.29 0.22 -10.25
C SER A 236 -11.80 -1.18 -9.98
N SER A 237 -12.58 -1.75 -10.91
CA SER A 237 -13.01 -3.15 -10.79
C SER A 237 -11.83 -4.07 -11.18
N PHE A 238 -11.35 -4.86 -10.23
CA PHE A 238 -10.43 -5.96 -10.53
C PHE A 238 -11.20 -7.28 -10.57
N ILE A 239 -11.03 -8.03 -11.65
CA ILE A 239 -11.57 -9.38 -11.78
C ILE A 239 -10.47 -10.33 -11.33
N ILE A 240 -10.74 -11.12 -10.30
CA ILE A 240 -9.87 -12.22 -9.90
C ILE A 240 -10.32 -13.45 -10.68
N ASP A 241 -9.65 -13.70 -11.79
CA ASP A 241 -9.78 -14.98 -12.48
C ASP A 241 -9.05 -16.05 -11.67
N ASN A 242 -9.77 -17.13 -11.36
CA ASN A 242 -9.25 -18.29 -10.65
C ASN A 242 -7.92 -18.77 -11.26
N CYS A 243 -6.84 -18.71 -10.49
CA CYS A 243 -5.73 -19.66 -10.62
C CYS A 243 -5.80 -20.66 -9.46
N LEU A 244 -6.89 -21.44 -9.41
CA LEU A 244 -6.89 -22.75 -8.75
C LEU A 244 -6.70 -23.79 -9.85
N LYS A 245 -5.48 -24.32 -9.99
CA LYS A 245 -5.27 -25.69 -10.46
C LYS A 245 -4.75 -26.48 -9.27
#